data_AF-A0A966GB94-F1
#
_entry.id   AF-A0A966GB94-F1
#
_cell.length_a   1.000
_cell.length_b   1.000
_cell.length_c   1.000
_cell.angle_alpha   90.00
_cell.angle_beta   90.00
_cell.angle_gamma   90.00
#
_symmetry.space_group_name_H-M   'P 1'
#
loop_
_entity.id
_entity.type
_entity.pdbx_description
1 polymer ?
#
loop_
_entity_poly.entity_id
_entity_poly.type
_entity_poly.pdbx_seq_one_letter_code
_entity_poly.pdbx_strand_id
1 'polypeptide(L)'
;MPSVELSKLPSVSAARAVTLGERAQIETRARPAPSGGTITNSGISVEVSGGSEAAAPPVDAERVAQIRNALRDGSYPLVPTRIVDAMIAAQVSLSLPERS
;
A
#
# COMPACT_ATOMS: atom_id res chain seq x y z
N MET A 1 -33.40 -25.96 7.08
CA MET A 1 -32.44 -24.93 7.52
C MET A 1 -31.48 -25.59 8.51
N PRO A 2 -30.20 -25.82 8.19
CA PRO A 2 -29.27 -26.41 9.15
C PRO A 2 -28.97 -25.41 10.28
N SER A 3 -29.30 -25.77 11.52
CA SER A 3 -29.01 -24.99 12.73
C SER A 3 -27.51 -25.01 13.02
N VAL A 4 -26.91 -23.83 13.20
CA VAL A 4 -25.50 -23.71 13.60
C VAL A 4 -25.42 -23.63 15.12
N GLU A 5 -24.80 -24.62 15.76
CA GLU A 5 -24.56 -24.64 17.21
C GLU A 5 -23.44 -23.68 17.60
N LEU A 6 -23.78 -22.61 18.34
CA LEU A 6 -22.87 -21.55 18.78
C LEU A 6 -21.70 -22.08 19.65
N SER A 7 -21.85 -23.24 20.28
CA SER A 7 -20.83 -23.86 21.15
C SER A 7 -19.67 -24.51 20.39
N LYS A 8 -19.75 -24.63 19.06
CA LYS A 8 -18.67 -25.16 18.21
C LYS A 8 -17.89 -24.07 17.47
N LEU A 9 -18.19 -22.80 17.73
CA LEU A 9 -17.46 -21.69 17.12
C LEU A 9 -16.09 -21.53 17.80
N PRO A 10 -14.98 -21.47 17.05
CA PRO A 10 -13.67 -21.25 17.62
C PRO A 10 -13.62 -19.86 18.28
N SER A 11 -13.18 -19.80 19.53
CA SER A 11 -12.94 -18.55 20.25
C SER A 11 -11.83 -17.76 19.56
N VAL A 12 -12.05 -16.46 19.34
CA VAL A 12 -11.03 -15.57 18.78
C VAL A 12 -9.90 -15.41 19.80
N SER A 13 -8.74 -15.97 19.49
CA SER A 13 -7.50 -15.82 20.26
C SER A 13 -6.60 -14.75 19.64
N ALA A 14 -5.76 -14.13 20.46
CA ALA A 14 -4.74 -13.18 20.00
C ALA A 14 -3.83 -13.81 18.95
N ALA A 15 -3.46 -13.03 17.92
CA ALA A 15 -2.59 -13.48 16.83
C ALA A 15 -1.19 -13.83 17.38
N ARG A 16 -0.74 -15.06 17.12
CA ARG A 16 0.62 -15.52 17.46
C ARG A 16 1.61 -15.02 16.42
N ALA A 17 2.78 -14.56 16.87
CA ALA A 17 3.86 -14.13 15.99
C ALA A 17 4.37 -15.29 15.12
N VAL A 18 4.35 -15.10 13.80
CA VAL A 18 4.81 -16.07 12.81
C VAL A 18 6.33 -16.14 12.86
N THR A 19 6.87 -17.30 13.23
CA THR A 19 8.33 -17.54 13.19
C THR A 19 8.76 -17.87 11.76
N LEU A 20 10.01 -17.58 11.42
CA LEU A 20 10.55 -17.64 10.06
C LEU A 20 10.44 -19.03 9.39
N GLY A 21 10.22 -20.08 10.18
CA GLY A 21 10.01 -21.46 9.70
C GLY A 21 8.56 -21.82 9.40
N GLU A 22 7.59 -20.97 9.75
CA GLU A 22 6.14 -21.27 9.68
C GLU A 22 5.47 -20.67 8.43
N ARG A 23 6.27 -20.31 7.41
CA ARG A 23 5.73 -20.09 6.08
C ARG A 23 5.47 -21.44 5.44
N ALA A 24 4.19 -21.83 5.41
CA ALA A 24 3.73 -22.96 4.61
C ALA A 24 4.28 -22.82 3.18
N GLN A 25 5.00 -23.85 2.74
CA GLN A 25 5.55 -23.94 1.41
C GLN A 25 4.39 -23.91 0.41
N ILE A 26 4.22 -22.78 -0.26
CA ILE A 26 3.35 -22.69 -1.43
C ILE A 26 4.12 -23.45 -2.51
N GLU A 27 3.70 -24.69 -2.77
CA GLU A 27 4.35 -25.57 -3.73
C GLU A 27 4.11 -25.07 -5.15
N THR A 28 4.94 -24.11 -5.58
CA THR A 28 5.12 -23.83 -6.99
C THR A 28 5.89 -25.00 -7.60
N ARG A 29 5.18 -25.77 -8.41
CA ARG A 29 5.65 -26.87 -9.27
C ARG A 29 7.11 -26.65 -9.73
N ALA A 30 8.00 -27.50 -9.24
CA ALA A 30 9.42 -27.48 -9.56
C ALA A 30 9.70 -27.73 -11.06
N ARG A 31 10.58 -26.91 -11.64
CA ARG A 31 11.43 -27.28 -12.78
C ARG A 31 12.78 -27.74 -12.20
N PRO A 32 13.40 -28.84 -12.68
CA PRO A 32 14.51 -29.45 -11.96
C PRO A 32 15.76 -28.56 -12.00
N ALA A 33 16.43 -28.46 -10.86
CA ALA A 33 17.75 -27.86 -10.72
C ALA A 33 18.85 -28.92 -10.91
N PRO A 34 20.01 -28.59 -11.50
CA PRO A 34 21.22 -29.35 -11.26
C PRO A 34 21.79 -28.98 -9.88
N SER A 35 22.32 -29.99 -9.21
CA SER A 35 22.83 -29.92 -7.85
C SER A 35 24.18 -29.20 -7.73
N GLY A 36 24.35 -28.50 -6.62
CA GLY A 36 25.66 -28.33 -5.96
C GLY A 36 26.27 -26.93 -6.04
N GLY A 37 26.17 -26.16 -4.97
CA GLY A 37 26.98 -24.95 -4.78
C GLY A 37 26.70 -24.23 -3.45
N THR A 38 27.71 -24.21 -2.58
CA THR A 38 27.79 -23.59 -1.25
C THR A 38 27.08 -22.23 -1.13
N ILE A 39 26.23 -22.09 -0.11
CA ILE A 39 25.54 -20.85 0.22
C ILE A 39 26.53 -19.86 0.83
N THR A 40 26.96 -18.89 0.03
CA THR A 40 27.48 -17.61 0.53
C THR A 40 26.26 -16.71 0.75
N ASN A 41 26.09 -16.19 1.96
CA ASN A 41 25.02 -15.24 2.28
C ASN A 41 25.38 -13.87 1.70
N SER A 42 25.38 -13.78 0.36
CA SER A 42 25.48 -12.53 -0.37
C SER A 42 24.14 -11.83 -0.21
N GLY A 43 24.11 -10.72 0.54
CA GLY A 43 22.90 -9.93 0.73
C GLY A 43 22.27 -9.61 -0.62
N ILE A 44 20.95 -9.74 -0.71
CA ILE A 44 20.18 -9.29 -1.86
C ILE A 44 20.38 -7.77 -2.01
N SER A 45 21.21 -7.37 -2.97
CA SER A 45 21.29 -5.98 -3.39
C SER A 45 20.09 -5.72 -4.31
N VAL A 46 19.06 -5.07 -3.79
CA VAL A 46 17.94 -4.59 -4.60
C VAL A 46 18.42 -3.34 -5.32
N GLU A 47 18.86 -3.52 -6.56
CA GLU A 47 19.10 -2.40 -7.44
C GLU A 47 17.75 -1.85 -7.90
N VAL A 48 17.35 -0.72 -7.30
CA VAL A 48 16.25 0.10 -7.80
C VAL A 48 16.72 0.66 -9.14
N SER A 49 16.48 -0.11 -10.20
CA SER A 49 16.70 0.34 -11.58
C SER A 49 16.04 1.71 -11.70
N GLY A 50 16.86 2.70 -12.08
CA GLY A 50 16.60 4.12 -11.94
C GLY A 50 15.15 4.48 -12.20
N GLY A 51 14.59 5.29 -11.30
CA GLY A 51 13.20 5.70 -11.27
C GLY A 51 12.68 5.78 -12.68
N SER A 52 11.81 4.82 -13.02
CA SER A 52 11.09 4.84 -14.28
C SER A 52 10.68 6.29 -14.46
N GLU A 53 11.12 6.91 -15.54
CA GLU A 53 10.48 8.07 -16.14
C GLU A 53 9.06 7.58 -16.45
N ALA A 54 8.27 7.46 -15.38
CA ALA A 54 6.90 7.02 -15.43
C ALA A 54 6.24 8.23 -16.02
N ALA A 55 6.06 8.17 -17.35
CA ALA A 55 5.24 9.12 -18.08
C ALA A 55 4.08 9.50 -17.17
N ALA A 56 4.00 10.79 -16.85
CA ALA A 56 3.14 11.30 -15.78
C ALA A 56 1.78 10.57 -15.82
N PRO A 57 1.25 10.11 -14.67
CA PRO A 57 0.01 9.35 -14.66
C PRO A 57 -1.04 10.09 -15.50
N PRO A 58 -1.77 9.37 -16.37
CA PRO A 58 -2.65 9.99 -17.34
C PRO A 58 -3.66 10.88 -16.61
N VAL A 59 -3.57 12.19 -16.87
CA VAL A 59 -4.44 13.20 -16.26
C VAL A 59 -5.61 13.45 -17.19
N ASP A 60 -6.82 13.36 -16.65
CA ASP A 60 -8.04 13.67 -17.37
C ASP A 60 -8.28 15.19 -17.38
N ALA A 61 -8.03 15.82 -18.55
CA ALA A 61 -8.15 17.26 -18.73
C ALA A 61 -9.59 17.78 -18.55
N GLU A 62 -10.59 17.01 -18.96
CA GLU A 62 -12.01 17.37 -18.81
C GLU A 62 -12.40 17.39 -17.34
N ARG A 63 -11.95 16.39 -16.57
CA ARG A 63 -12.18 16.34 -15.12
C ARG A 63 -11.53 17.52 -14.42
N VAL A 64 -10.32 17.91 -14.80
CA VAL A 64 -9.64 19.08 -14.24
C VAL A 64 -10.40 20.38 -14.54
N ALA A 65 -10.98 20.52 -15.74
CA ALA A 65 -11.81 21.68 -16.09
C ALA A 65 -13.10 21.75 -15.26
N GLN A 66 -13.80 20.61 -15.08
CA GLN A 66 -14.99 20.53 -14.23
C GLN A 66 -14.69 20.89 -12.77
N ILE A 67 -13.58 20.38 -12.22
CA ILE A 67 -13.17 20.69 -10.85
C ILE A 67 -12.87 22.19 -10.71
N ARG A 68 -12.16 22.79 -11.69
CA ARG A 68 -11.91 24.25 -11.70
C ARG A 68 -13.20 25.07 -11.71
N ASN A 69 -14.20 24.67 -12.49
CA ASN A 69 -15.50 25.34 -12.52
C ASN A 69 -16.23 25.18 -11.17
N ALA A 70 -16.29 23.96 -10.62
CA ALA A 70 -16.94 23.70 -9.33
C ALA A 70 -16.28 24.44 -8.16
N LEU A 71 -14.96 24.64 -8.21
CA LEU A 71 -14.23 25.47 -7.25
C LEU A 71 -14.60 26.96 -7.37
N ARG A 72 -14.74 27.47 -8.60
CA ARG A 72 -15.17 28.85 -8.85
C ARG A 72 -16.59 29.12 -8.34
N ASP A 73 -17.49 28.16 -8.55
CA ASP A 73 -18.89 28.27 -8.16
C ASP A 73 -19.12 27.95 -6.67
N GLY A 74 -18.07 27.55 -5.94
CA GLY A 74 -18.14 27.19 -4.51
C GLY A 74 -18.87 25.86 -4.22
N SER A 75 -19.23 25.10 -5.25
CA SER A 75 -19.95 23.83 -5.16
C SER A 75 -19.02 22.64 -4.86
N TYR A 76 -17.71 22.79 -5.08
CA TYR A 76 -16.75 21.74 -4.74
C TYR A 76 -16.65 21.56 -3.21
N PRO A 77 -16.94 20.36 -2.67
CA PRO A 77 -17.00 20.16 -1.23
C PRO A 77 -15.61 20.17 -0.60
N LEU A 78 -15.30 21.23 0.15
CA LEU A 78 -14.12 21.32 0.98
C LEU A 78 -14.39 20.64 2.32
N VAL A 79 -13.84 19.45 2.50
CA VAL A 79 -13.96 18.67 3.74
C VAL A 79 -12.59 18.63 4.41
N PRO A 80 -12.45 19.05 5.68
CA PRO A 80 -11.15 19.07 6.37
C PRO A 80 -10.39 17.74 6.27
N THR A 81 -11.09 16.62 6.40
CA THR A 81 -10.52 15.27 6.28
C THR A 81 -9.91 15.01 4.90
N ARG A 82 -10.58 15.47 3.82
CA ARG A 82 -10.08 15.31 2.44
C ARG A 82 -8.89 16.22 2.15
N ILE A 83 -8.83 17.39 2.77
CA ILE A 83 -7.69 18.31 2.66
C ILE A 83 -6.48 17.68 3.32
N VAL A 84 -6.63 17.16 4.55
CA VAL A 84 -5.54 16.48 5.27
C VAL A 84 -5.04 15.27 4.50
N ASP A 85 -5.94 14.45 3.95
CA ASP A 85 -5.57 13.29 3.12
C ASP A 85 -4.75 13.70 1.87
N ALA A 86 -5.19 14.75 1.17
CA ALA A 86 -4.45 15.30 0.05
C ALA A 86 -3.08 15.86 0.46
N MET A 87 -2.95 16.47 1.64
CA MET A 87 -1.68 16.96 2.16
C MET A 87 -0.71 15.83 2.53
N ILE A 88 -1.21 14.74 3.13
CA ILE A 88 -0.43 13.54 3.43
C ILE A 88 0.05 12.89 2.13
N ALA A 89 -0.84 12.73 1.15
CA ALA A 89 -0.52 12.18 -0.16
C ALA A 89 0.53 13.04 -0.90
N ALA A 90 0.45 14.36 -0.76
CA ALA A 90 1.40 15.31 -1.35
C ALA A 90 2.67 15.53 -0.49
N GLN A 91 2.81 14.84 0.66
CA GLN A 91 3.94 14.97 1.59
C GLN A 91 4.23 16.42 2.03
N VAL A 92 3.19 17.24 2.17
CA VAL A 92 3.32 18.66 2.54
C VAL A 92 3.60 18.78 4.05
N SER A 93 4.70 19.44 4.40
CA SER A 93 5.04 19.75 5.80
C SER A 93 4.50 21.12 6.21
N LEU A 94 3.72 21.17 7.29
CA LEU A 94 3.20 22.40 7.89
C LEU A 94 4.15 22.88 8.99
N SER A 95 5.15 23.71 8.64
CA SER A 95 5.93 24.44 9.65
C SER A 95 5.26 25.79 9.96
N LEU A 96 5.03 26.08 11.24
CA LEU A 96 4.63 27.43 11.66
C LEU A 96 5.84 28.36 11.55
N PRO A 97 5.68 29.58 11.00
CA PRO A 97 6.75 30.57 11.04
C PRO A 97 7.03 30.95 12.50
N GLU A 98 8.29 30.85 12.92
CA GLU A 98 8.77 31.40 14.19
C GLU A 98 8.40 32.89 14.24
N ARG A 99 7.57 33.27 15.22
CA ARG A 99 7.24 34.68 15.43
C ARG A 99 8.43 35.34 16.13
N SER A 100 9.20 36.12 15.38
CA SER A 100 10.17 37.10 15.88
C SER A 100 9.50 38.30 16.52
#